data_AF-A0A7Y6ZBJ9-F1
#
_entry.id   AF-A0A7Y6ZBJ9-F1
#
_cell.length_a   1.000
_cell.length_b   1.000
_cell.length_c   1.000
_cell.angle_alpha   90.00
_cell.angle_beta   90.00
_cell.angle_gamma   90.00
#
_symmetry.space_group_name_H-M   'P 1'
#
loop_
_entity.id
_entity.type
_entity.pdbx_description
1 polymer ?
#
loop_
_entity_poly.entity_id
_entity_poly.type
_entity_poly.pdbx_seq_one_letter_code
_entity_poly.pdbx_strand_id
1 'polypeptide(L)'
;MSWLGAGAADRHPVYNPDGLHNGPSRAHVPCRVMPRGSLLLEASLPDQFNQPLDLIEYERHDRFRRSLHMVLGPNGKLWVAIEAGQALSVLSLDLSTWSKDTPIRISYSWDLSKQHAWLGAEHLETGELKTVTSNCAALYEEDLARVLFAVDQTALARDVHCFAFADHIEPLGYSEGIGAGALVETAIGPQSIETLKTGAEIVTSSGTKTRLLAGIVSYMPAIGSLAPLRVRRPFQNLKQTLDLTPRCEILTEGVDAAYLFGVEHVAVKPMHLVPFLPSANRRLGLMSKRYRLVLEEPQPFRVAGISVCAAGHRHDSATHGLTRLAHLPYDSLPRNDTTATMTLLRHEAVALMSPRYL
;
A
#
# COMPACT_ATOMS: atom_id res chain seq x y z
N MET A 1 -3.77 9.15 16.41
CA MET A 1 -3.35 8.97 15.00
C MET A 1 -2.35 7.84 14.96
N SER A 2 -2.87 6.64 14.87
CA SER A 2 -2.15 5.40 14.94
C SER A 2 -2.99 4.29 14.33
N TRP A 3 -2.30 3.38 13.66
CA TRP A 3 -2.84 2.06 13.39
C TRP A 3 -3.02 1.33 14.71
N LEU A 4 -4.22 0.81 14.96
CA LEU A 4 -4.58 0.18 16.23
C LEU A 4 -4.51 -1.34 16.13
N GLY A 5 -4.89 -1.91 14.99
CA GLY A 5 -4.89 -3.35 14.76
C GLY A 5 -4.51 -3.71 13.34
N ALA A 6 -3.81 -4.83 13.17
CA ALA A 6 -3.44 -5.36 11.86
C ALA A 6 -3.26 -6.88 11.91
N GLY A 7 -3.61 -7.56 10.84
CA GLY A 7 -3.53 -9.01 10.67
C GLY A 7 -3.26 -9.36 9.21
N ALA A 8 -2.66 -10.52 8.99
CA ALA A 8 -2.44 -11.06 7.66
C ALA A 8 -2.60 -12.58 7.67
N ALA A 9 -2.87 -13.19 6.52
CA ALA A 9 -3.11 -14.64 6.43
C ALA A 9 -1.95 -15.50 6.97
N ASP A 10 -0.72 -14.98 6.93
CA ASP A 10 0.51 -15.67 7.35
C ASP A 10 1.01 -15.25 8.75
N ARG A 11 0.29 -14.37 9.46
CA ARG A 11 0.73 -13.77 10.74
C ARG A 11 -0.42 -13.65 11.73
N HIS A 12 -0.15 -13.92 13.00
CA HIS A 12 -1.14 -13.67 14.05
C HIS A 12 -1.54 -12.19 14.09
N PRO A 13 -2.84 -11.88 14.22
CA PRO A 13 -3.31 -10.52 14.37
C PRO A 13 -2.71 -9.86 15.62
N VAL A 14 -2.42 -8.58 15.50
CA VAL A 14 -1.88 -7.73 16.57
C VAL A 14 -2.78 -6.54 16.77
N TYR A 15 -2.93 -6.12 18.02
CA TYR A 15 -3.75 -4.98 18.41
C TYR A 15 -3.11 -4.23 19.57
N ASN A 16 -3.28 -2.91 19.60
CA ASN A 16 -2.93 -2.05 20.72
C ASN A 16 -3.82 -0.79 20.72
N PRO A 17 -4.59 -0.53 21.80
CA PRO A 17 -5.47 0.64 21.89
C PRO A 17 -4.71 1.98 21.86
N ASP A 18 -3.42 1.95 22.23
CA ASP A 18 -2.51 3.10 22.20
C ASP A 18 -1.69 3.15 20.89
N GLY A 19 -1.94 2.23 19.96
CA GLY A 19 -1.31 2.16 18.64
C GLY A 19 -0.20 1.11 18.51
N LEU A 20 -0.11 0.48 17.34
CA LEU A 20 0.84 -0.60 17.02
C LEU A 20 2.32 -0.18 17.11
N HIS A 21 2.61 1.13 17.10
CA HIS A 21 3.97 1.63 17.33
C HIS A 21 4.50 1.29 18.73
N ASN A 22 3.61 1.04 19.70
CA ASN A 22 3.94 0.60 21.06
C ASN A 22 4.08 -0.93 21.18
N GLY A 23 4.02 -1.67 20.07
CA GLY A 23 4.02 -3.12 20.07
C GLY A 23 2.63 -3.73 20.30
N PRO A 24 2.51 -5.06 20.36
CA PRO A 24 1.23 -5.73 20.61
C PRO A 24 0.83 -5.58 22.08
N SER A 25 -0.45 -5.38 22.33
CA SER A 25 -1.04 -5.30 23.67
C SER A 25 -1.96 -6.49 23.95
N ARG A 26 -2.06 -6.87 25.22
CA ARG A 26 -3.08 -7.80 25.74
C ARG A 26 -4.16 -7.06 26.55
N ALA A 27 -4.17 -5.73 26.48
CA ALA A 27 -5.19 -4.92 27.15
C ALA A 27 -6.59 -5.25 26.62
N HIS A 28 -7.60 -4.98 27.44
CA HIS A 28 -8.99 -5.09 27.03
C HIS A 28 -9.29 -4.12 25.88
N VAL A 29 -10.03 -4.59 24.87
CA VAL A 29 -10.47 -3.76 23.75
C VAL A 29 -11.61 -2.86 24.24
N PRO A 30 -11.49 -1.52 24.17
CA PRO A 30 -12.52 -0.63 24.65
C PRO A 30 -13.76 -0.68 23.75
N CYS A 31 -14.94 -0.75 24.37
CA CYS A 31 -16.21 -0.48 23.72
C CYS A 31 -16.36 1.04 23.52
N ARG A 32 -15.80 1.58 22.43
CA ARG A 32 -15.89 3.00 22.08
C ARG A 32 -16.22 3.23 20.61
N VAL A 33 -17.03 4.26 20.37
CA VAL A 33 -17.25 4.81 19.03
C VAL A 33 -15.95 5.42 18.53
N MET A 34 -15.59 5.12 17.30
CA MET A 34 -14.48 5.77 16.60
C MET A 34 -15.02 6.99 15.84
N PRO A 35 -14.73 8.23 16.28
CA PRO A 35 -15.25 9.44 15.63
C PRO A 35 -14.71 9.63 14.22
N ARG A 36 -13.56 9.03 13.92
CA ARG A 36 -12.96 8.94 12.60
C ARG A 36 -12.05 7.72 12.57
N GLY A 37 -11.70 7.27 11.38
CA GLY A 37 -10.76 6.18 11.21
C GLY A 37 -10.63 5.72 9.78
N SER A 38 -9.84 4.66 9.61
CA SER A 38 -9.66 3.96 8.35
C SER A 38 -9.62 2.46 8.55
N LEU A 39 -10.16 1.72 7.59
CA LEU A 39 -9.96 0.30 7.35
C LEU A 39 -9.13 0.13 6.10
N LEU A 40 -8.23 -0.85 6.10
CA LEU A 40 -7.44 -1.25 4.95
C LEU A 40 -7.52 -2.75 4.78
N LEU A 41 -7.78 -3.19 3.55
CA LEU A 41 -7.78 -4.59 3.15
C LEU A 41 -6.90 -4.78 1.92
N GLU A 42 -6.13 -5.86 1.86
CA GLU A 42 -5.56 -6.36 0.60
C GLU A 42 -6.23 -7.69 0.22
N ALA A 43 -6.67 -7.79 -1.03
CA ALA A 43 -7.32 -8.98 -1.59
C ALA A 43 -7.02 -9.06 -3.10
N SER A 44 -7.46 -10.15 -3.75
CA SER A 44 -7.41 -10.29 -5.21
C SER A 44 -8.82 -10.24 -5.79
N LEU A 45 -8.99 -9.63 -6.97
CA LEU A 45 -10.30 -9.62 -7.64
C LEU A 45 -10.71 -11.06 -8.00
N PRO A 46 -11.91 -11.52 -7.59
CA PRO A 46 -12.40 -12.85 -7.92
C PRO A 46 -12.73 -12.94 -9.41
N ASP A 47 -12.98 -14.16 -9.86
CA ASP A 47 -13.49 -14.39 -11.20
C ASP A 47 -14.89 -13.77 -11.34
N GLN A 48 -15.04 -12.81 -12.27
CA GLN A 48 -16.27 -12.02 -12.48
C GLN A 48 -17.49 -12.90 -12.86
N PHE A 49 -17.25 -14.16 -13.22
CA PHE A 49 -18.29 -15.12 -13.58
C PHE A 49 -18.78 -15.99 -12.42
N ASN A 50 -18.29 -15.79 -11.19
CA ASN A 50 -18.63 -16.60 -10.02
C ASN A 50 -19.17 -15.76 -8.85
N GLN A 51 -19.77 -16.44 -7.88
CA GLN A 51 -20.50 -15.89 -6.73
C GLN A 51 -19.83 -14.67 -6.04
N PRO A 52 -20.62 -13.77 -5.41
CA PRO A 52 -20.07 -12.65 -4.65
C PRO A 52 -19.05 -13.12 -3.61
N LEU A 53 -18.01 -12.31 -3.40
CA LEU A 53 -16.99 -12.52 -2.38
C LEU A 53 -17.25 -11.59 -1.19
N ASP A 54 -17.72 -12.14 -0.09
CA ASP A 54 -17.93 -11.42 1.17
C ASP A 54 -16.59 -11.18 1.88
N LEU A 55 -15.92 -10.08 1.55
CA LEU A 55 -14.62 -9.70 2.12
C LEU A 55 -14.70 -9.52 3.64
N ILE A 56 -15.75 -8.84 4.10
CA ILE A 56 -16.11 -8.70 5.51
C ILE A 56 -17.59 -9.00 5.66
N GLU A 57 -17.94 -9.86 6.61
CA GLU A 57 -19.31 -10.09 7.05
C GLU A 57 -19.34 -10.02 8.57
N TYR A 58 -19.79 -8.89 9.12
CA TYR A 58 -19.88 -8.71 10.56
C TYR A 58 -21.24 -8.19 10.94
N GLU A 59 -21.89 -8.87 11.88
CA GLU A 59 -23.11 -8.43 12.51
C GLU A 59 -23.05 -8.71 14.02
N ARG A 60 -23.48 -7.73 14.80
CA ARG A 60 -23.65 -7.87 16.25
C ARG A 60 -24.87 -7.10 16.70
N HIS A 61 -25.62 -7.69 17.62
CA HIS A 61 -26.68 -7.00 18.33
C HIS A 61 -26.25 -6.75 19.77
N ASP A 62 -25.83 -5.52 20.07
CA ASP A 62 -25.48 -5.09 21.42
C ASP A 62 -26.07 -3.70 21.69
N ARG A 63 -27.20 -3.68 22.41
CA ARG A 63 -28.16 -2.57 22.59
C ARG A 63 -28.92 -2.17 21.32
N PHE A 64 -28.27 -2.21 20.17
CA PHE A 64 -28.83 -2.00 18.84
C PHE A 64 -28.01 -2.81 17.82
N ARG A 65 -28.55 -2.97 16.61
CA ARG A 65 -27.87 -3.65 15.51
C ARG A 65 -26.66 -2.84 15.05
N ARG A 66 -25.53 -3.52 14.91
CA ARG A 66 -24.29 -3.01 14.32
C ARG A 66 -23.82 -4.00 13.28
N SER A 67 -23.53 -3.52 12.09
CA SER A 67 -23.01 -4.37 11.02
C SER A 67 -21.98 -3.65 10.16
N LEU A 68 -21.07 -4.44 9.62
CA LEU A 68 -20.08 -4.04 8.63
C LEU A 68 -20.02 -5.15 7.59
N HIS A 69 -20.51 -4.86 6.40
CA HIS A 69 -20.44 -5.77 5.26
C HIS A 69 -19.62 -5.11 4.16
N MET A 70 -18.66 -5.86 3.62
CA MET A 70 -17.90 -5.48 2.45
C MET A 70 -17.94 -6.63 1.47
N VAL A 71 -18.57 -6.43 0.31
CA VAL A 71 -18.86 -7.49 -0.64
C VAL A 71 -18.37 -7.08 -2.02
N LEU A 72 -17.58 -7.93 -2.65
CA LEU A 72 -17.18 -7.76 -4.03
C LEU A 72 -18.08 -8.62 -4.91
N GLY A 73 -19.00 -7.96 -5.61
CA GLY A 73 -19.99 -8.62 -6.46
C GLY A 73 -19.39 -9.19 -7.76
N PRO A 74 -20.09 -10.14 -8.41
CA PRO A 74 -19.64 -10.77 -9.66
C PRO A 74 -19.42 -9.75 -10.80
N ASN A 75 -20.17 -8.66 -10.80
CA ASN A 75 -20.03 -7.58 -11.78
C ASN A 75 -18.81 -6.66 -11.54
N GLY A 76 -17.90 -7.02 -10.63
CA GLY A 76 -16.76 -6.19 -10.24
C GLY A 76 -17.14 -4.95 -9.43
N LYS A 77 -18.36 -4.86 -8.88
CA LYS A 77 -18.73 -3.79 -7.96
C LYS A 77 -18.40 -4.16 -6.52
N LEU A 78 -17.65 -3.30 -5.85
CA LEU A 78 -17.42 -3.36 -4.42
C LEU A 78 -18.52 -2.61 -3.69
N TRP A 79 -19.26 -3.30 -2.83
CA TRP A 79 -20.28 -2.75 -1.95
C TRP A 79 -19.78 -2.71 -0.51
N VAL A 80 -20.03 -1.59 0.16
CA VAL A 80 -19.79 -1.45 1.60
C VAL A 80 -21.07 -0.97 2.25
N ALA A 81 -21.55 -1.70 3.26
CA ALA A 81 -22.69 -1.34 4.08
C ALA A 81 -22.29 -1.33 5.55
N ILE A 82 -22.55 -0.22 6.23
CA ILE A 82 -22.29 -0.07 7.67
C ILE A 82 -23.56 0.41 8.34
N GLU A 83 -24.01 -0.35 9.32
CA GLU A 83 -25.19 -0.04 10.14
C GLU A 83 -24.78 0.19 11.58
N ALA A 84 -25.31 1.23 12.21
CA ALA A 84 -25.20 1.48 13.64
C ALA A 84 -26.50 2.09 14.16
N GLY A 85 -27.42 1.23 14.61
CA GLY A 85 -28.76 1.65 15.03
C GLY A 85 -29.58 2.19 13.85
N GLN A 86 -29.91 3.48 13.87
CA GLN A 86 -30.65 4.12 12.76
C GLN A 86 -29.74 4.68 11.66
N ALA A 87 -28.44 4.74 11.89
CA ALA A 87 -27.49 5.22 10.90
C ALA A 87 -27.11 4.10 9.93
N LEU A 88 -27.22 4.38 8.63
CA LEU A 88 -26.83 3.48 7.56
C LEU A 88 -25.94 4.23 6.56
N SER A 89 -24.78 3.66 6.27
CA SER A 89 -23.86 4.11 5.23
C SER A 89 -23.73 3.02 4.17
N VAL A 90 -24.05 3.35 2.92
CA VAL A 90 -23.89 2.44 1.78
C VAL A 90 -23.05 3.14 0.72
N LEU A 91 -22.02 2.43 0.24
CA LEU A 91 -21.13 2.87 -0.84
C LEU A 91 -21.00 1.75 -1.87
N SER A 92 -20.91 2.13 -3.14
CA SER A 92 -20.63 1.22 -4.25
C SER A 92 -19.50 1.80 -5.10
N LEU A 93 -18.47 1.01 -5.36
CA LEU A 93 -17.33 1.37 -6.19
C LEU A 93 -17.20 0.40 -7.36
N ASP A 94 -17.09 0.92 -8.58
CA ASP A 94 -17.04 0.11 -9.80
C ASP A 94 -15.59 -0.28 -10.16
N LEU A 95 -15.25 -1.56 -9.97
CA LEU A 95 -13.96 -2.15 -10.31
C LEU A 95 -14.05 -3.06 -11.55
N SER A 96 -15.16 -3.04 -12.29
CA SER A 96 -15.42 -3.95 -13.43
C SER A 96 -14.38 -3.88 -14.55
N THR A 97 -13.70 -2.73 -14.70
CA THR A 97 -12.65 -2.54 -15.70
C THR A 97 -11.32 -3.22 -15.33
N TRP A 98 -11.18 -3.74 -14.11
CA TRP A 98 -9.98 -4.44 -13.66
C TRP A 98 -10.15 -5.95 -13.84
N SER A 99 -9.08 -6.62 -14.29
CA SER A 99 -9.11 -8.04 -14.60
C SER A 99 -9.17 -8.93 -13.36
N LYS A 100 -9.55 -10.19 -13.55
CA LYS A 100 -9.43 -11.26 -12.54
C LYS A 100 -8.00 -11.34 -11.98
N ASP A 101 -7.89 -11.77 -10.72
CA ASP A 101 -6.64 -12.00 -9.98
C ASP A 101 -5.78 -10.72 -9.79
N THR A 102 -6.34 -9.56 -10.14
CA THR A 102 -5.71 -8.26 -9.88
C THR A 102 -5.57 -8.07 -8.38
N PRO A 103 -4.35 -7.86 -7.85
CA PRO A 103 -4.16 -7.54 -6.44
C PRO A 103 -4.64 -6.11 -6.19
N ILE A 104 -5.55 -5.96 -5.25
CA ILE A 104 -6.15 -4.67 -4.89
C ILE A 104 -5.96 -4.36 -3.42
N ARG A 105 -5.88 -3.07 -3.11
CA ARG A 105 -5.97 -2.57 -1.73
C ARG A 105 -7.21 -1.71 -1.60
N ILE A 106 -8.13 -2.13 -0.76
CA ILE A 106 -9.36 -1.41 -0.44
C ILE A 106 -9.10 -0.56 0.79
N SER A 107 -9.60 0.66 0.79
CA SER A 107 -9.54 1.57 1.94
C SER A 107 -10.91 2.18 2.17
N TYR A 108 -11.43 2.04 3.39
CA TYR A 108 -12.64 2.72 3.83
C TYR A 108 -12.27 3.68 4.95
N SER A 109 -12.57 4.97 4.79
CA SER A 109 -12.27 5.99 5.78
C SER A 109 -13.54 6.76 6.14
N TRP A 110 -13.65 7.21 7.39
CA TRP A 110 -14.82 7.96 7.85
C TRP A 110 -14.45 9.10 8.79
N ASP A 111 -15.29 10.11 8.82
CA ASP A 111 -15.24 11.24 9.74
C ASP A 111 -16.67 11.64 10.16
N LEU A 112 -17.06 11.26 11.38
CA LEU A 112 -18.37 11.58 11.94
C LEU A 112 -18.57 13.09 12.15
N SER A 113 -17.50 13.86 12.37
CA SER A 113 -17.61 15.32 12.54
C SER A 113 -18.00 16.01 11.24
N LYS A 114 -17.58 15.44 10.11
CA LYS A 114 -17.89 15.94 8.75
C LYS A 114 -19.06 15.19 8.11
N GLN A 115 -19.58 14.17 8.78
CA GLN A 115 -20.59 13.24 8.24
C GLN A 115 -20.18 12.67 6.87
N HIS A 116 -18.90 12.31 6.72
CA HIS A 116 -18.35 11.94 5.43
C HIS A 116 -17.57 10.63 5.50
N ALA A 117 -17.77 9.78 4.49
CA ALA A 117 -17.05 8.55 4.27
C ALA A 117 -16.44 8.51 2.86
N TRP A 118 -15.28 7.86 2.76
CA TRP A 118 -14.56 7.61 1.52
C TRP A 118 -14.34 6.12 1.36
N LEU A 119 -14.69 5.57 0.20
CA LEU A 119 -14.32 4.22 -0.20
C LEU A 119 -13.40 4.33 -1.40
N GLY A 120 -12.18 3.82 -1.25
CA GLY A 120 -11.16 3.78 -2.29
C GLY A 120 -10.69 2.36 -2.57
N ALA A 121 -10.25 2.12 -3.81
CA ALA A 121 -9.51 0.94 -4.21
C ALA A 121 -8.27 1.34 -5.00
N GLU A 122 -7.16 0.68 -4.73
CA GLU A 122 -5.87 0.83 -5.43
C GLU A 122 -5.55 -0.47 -6.18
N HIS A 123 -5.31 -0.37 -7.48
CA HIS A 123 -4.75 -1.45 -8.28
C HIS A 123 -3.25 -1.57 -7.97
N LEU A 124 -2.85 -2.61 -7.27
CA LEU A 124 -1.51 -2.67 -6.67
C LEU A 124 -0.38 -2.89 -7.69
N GLU A 125 -0.70 -3.33 -8.91
CA GLU A 125 0.27 -3.38 -10.01
C GLU A 125 0.44 -2.05 -10.75
N THR A 126 -0.64 -1.34 -11.09
CA THR A 126 -0.62 -0.15 -11.96
C THR A 126 -0.65 1.17 -11.18
N GLY A 127 -0.98 1.13 -9.89
CA GLY A 127 -1.22 2.31 -9.05
C GLY A 127 -2.50 3.07 -9.39
N GLU A 128 -3.37 2.54 -10.26
CA GLU A 128 -4.67 3.15 -10.56
C GLU A 128 -5.53 3.22 -9.29
N LEU A 129 -6.17 4.38 -9.08
CA LEU A 129 -7.04 4.64 -7.94
C LEU A 129 -8.46 4.88 -8.41
N LYS A 130 -9.41 4.26 -7.71
CA LYS A 130 -10.84 4.56 -7.85
C LYS A 130 -11.40 4.91 -6.49
N THR A 131 -12.31 5.88 -6.43
CA THR A 131 -12.90 6.34 -5.17
C THR A 131 -14.36 6.75 -5.33
N VAL A 132 -15.12 6.62 -4.26
CA VAL A 132 -16.48 7.16 -4.11
C VAL A 132 -16.64 7.70 -2.69
N THR A 133 -17.58 8.62 -2.50
CA THR A 133 -17.89 9.20 -1.20
C THR A 133 -19.36 9.03 -0.85
N SER A 134 -19.67 9.08 0.43
CA SER A 134 -21.04 8.99 0.96
C SER A 134 -21.09 9.56 2.38
N ASN A 135 -22.27 9.52 3.00
CA ASN A 135 -22.41 9.76 4.43
C ASN A 135 -21.79 8.60 5.22
N CYS A 136 -21.27 8.86 6.42
CA CYS A 136 -20.68 7.83 7.27
C CYS A 136 -21.65 7.31 8.33
N ALA A 137 -21.42 6.08 8.78
CA ALA A 137 -22.00 5.53 9.99
C ALA A 137 -20.88 5.24 11.01
N ALA A 138 -21.22 5.19 12.29
CA ALA A 138 -20.25 5.00 13.36
C ALA A 138 -19.75 3.55 13.41
N LEU A 139 -18.43 3.37 13.37
CA LEU A 139 -17.79 2.10 13.70
C LEU A 139 -17.28 2.11 15.14
N TYR A 140 -17.25 0.94 15.75
CA TYR A 140 -16.77 0.73 17.11
C TYR A 140 -15.46 -0.04 17.09
N GLU A 141 -14.54 0.35 17.96
CA GLU A 141 -13.22 -0.29 18.01
C GLU A 141 -13.30 -1.77 18.41
N GLU A 142 -14.20 -2.11 19.34
CA GLU A 142 -14.46 -3.50 19.72
C GLU A 142 -14.94 -4.38 18.57
N ASP A 143 -15.74 -3.80 17.65
CA ASP A 143 -16.30 -4.52 16.52
C ASP A 143 -15.20 -4.79 15.48
N LEU A 144 -14.34 -3.79 15.20
CA LEU A 144 -13.18 -3.97 14.33
C LEU A 144 -12.13 -4.94 14.90
N ALA A 145 -11.94 -4.94 16.22
CA ALA A 145 -11.07 -5.91 16.86
C ALA A 145 -11.65 -7.33 16.76
N ARG A 146 -12.97 -7.51 16.93
CA ARG A 146 -13.63 -8.83 16.73
C ARG A 146 -13.44 -9.33 15.30
N VAL A 147 -13.61 -8.45 14.30
CA VAL A 147 -13.31 -8.75 12.89
C VAL A 147 -11.85 -9.19 12.73
N LEU A 148 -10.90 -8.39 13.24
CA LEU A 148 -9.46 -8.68 13.19
C LEU A 148 -9.08 -10.04 13.81
N PHE A 149 -9.66 -10.37 14.96
CA PHE A 149 -9.37 -11.62 15.68
C PHE A 149 -10.26 -12.79 15.25
N ALA A 150 -11.15 -12.59 14.27
CA ALA A 150 -12.15 -13.56 13.82
C ALA A 150 -12.93 -14.20 14.99
N VAL A 151 -13.28 -13.37 15.99
CA VAL A 151 -14.16 -13.79 17.09
C VAL A 151 -15.53 -14.06 16.47
N ASP A 152 -16.16 -15.19 16.83
CA ASP A 152 -17.47 -15.63 16.32
C ASP A 152 -17.46 -16.22 14.88
N GLN A 153 -16.30 -16.71 14.42
CA GLN A 153 -16.06 -17.64 13.29
C GLN A 153 -16.30 -17.19 11.84
N THR A 154 -16.96 -16.06 11.57
CA THR A 154 -17.01 -15.51 10.20
C THR A 154 -17.01 -13.99 10.26
N ALA A 155 -15.86 -13.38 9.93
CA ALA A 155 -15.75 -11.93 9.82
C ALA A 155 -14.88 -11.48 8.65
N LEU A 156 -13.90 -12.26 8.21
CA LEU A 156 -13.02 -11.96 7.09
C LEU A 156 -12.92 -13.16 6.13
N ALA A 157 -13.06 -12.91 4.83
CA ALA A 157 -12.83 -13.95 3.82
C ALA A 157 -11.37 -14.41 3.81
N ARG A 158 -11.15 -15.66 3.36
CA ARG A 158 -9.79 -16.23 3.18
C ARG A 158 -8.98 -15.49 2.11
N ASP A 159 -9.65 -14.88 1.16
CA ASP A 159 -9.07 -14.07 0.08
C ASP A 159 -8.57 -12.70 0.58
N VAL A 160 -8.92 -12.30 1.81
CA VAL A 160 -8.33 -11.13 2.46
C VAL A 160 -6.95 -11.52 3.00
N HIS A 161 -5.91 -11.05 2.32
CA HIS A 161 -4.52 -11.34 2.65
C HIS A 161 -4.00 -10.45 3.79
N CYS A 162 -4.57 -9.26 3.95
CA CYS A 162 -4.23 -8.31 5.00
C CYS A 162 -5.48 -7.51 5.42
N PHE A 163 -5.63 -7.28 6.72
CA PHE A 163 -6.64 -6.39 7.31
C PHE A 163 -5.99 -5.48 8.35
N ALA A 164 -6.30 -4.20 8.34
CA ALA A 164 -5.82 -3.26 9.35
C ALA A 164 -6.82 -2.12 9.58
N PHE A 165 -6.78 -1.52 10.76
CA PHE A 165 -7.59 -0.34 11.07
C PHE A 165 -6.86 0.70 11.93
N ALA A 166 -7.27 1.95 11.81
CA ALA A 166 -6.65 3.11 12.43
C ALA A 166 -7.67 4.12 12.98
N ASP A 167 -7.24 4.96 13.93
CA ASP A 167 -8.02 6.07 14.53
C ASP A 167 -7.89 7.41 13.75
N HIS A 168 -7.31 7.36 12.56
CA HIS A 168 -7.10 8.50 11.67
C HIS A 168 -7.51 8.14 10.24
N ILE A 169 -7.73 9.17 9.43
CA ILE A 169 -7.99 9.02 8.00
C ILE A 169 -6.65 8.77 7.31
N GLU A 170 -6.45 7.55 6.82
CA GLU A 170 -5.32 7.18 5.97
C GLU A 170 -5.59 7.64 4.53
N PRO A 171 -4.69 8.43 3.91
CA PRO A 171 -4.84 8.79 2.50
C PRO A 171 -4.69 7.60 1.55
N LEU A 172 -5.17 7.76 0.32
CA LEU A 172 -5.09 6.73 -0.73
C LEU A 172 -3.76 6.75 -1.50
N GLY A 173 -3.30 5.57 -1.92
CA GLY A 173 -2.19 5.36 -2.85
C GLY A 173 -0.81 5.82 -2.40
N TYR A 174 0.24 5.46 -3.16
CA TYR A 174 1.63 5.91 -2.91
C TYR A 174 2.24 5.48 -1.56
N SER A 175 1.73 4.39 -0.97
CA SER A 175 2.25 3.86 0.30
C SER A 175 3.50 2.99 0.15
N GLU A 176 3.86 2.65 -1.10
CA GLU A 176 5.07 1.91 -1.46
C GLU A 176 6.30 2.84 -1.42
N GLY A 177 7.47 2.31 -1.08
CA GLY A 177 8.69 3.11 -1.01
C GLY A 177 9.87 2.42 -0.32
N ILE A 178 10.78 3.24 0.17
CA ILE A 178 12.07 2.84 0.75
C ILE A 178 12.08 3.19 2.25
N GLY A 179 12.71 2.37 3.08
CA GLY A 179 12.93 2.64 4.50
C GLY A 179 13.94 3.76 4.75
N ALA A 180 13.95 4.26 5.99
CA ALA A 180 14.89 5.29 6.44
C ALA A 180 16.36 4.85 6.30
N GLY A 181 17.26 5.83 6.17
CA GLY A 181 18.71 5.61 6.09
C GLY A 181 19.21 5.21 4.70
N ALA A 182 18.32 5.07 3.71
CA ALA A 182 18.69 4.82 2.33
C ALA A 182 19.41 6.04 1.74
N LEU A 183 20.63 5.85 1.24
CA LEU A 183 21.44 6.93 0.68
C LEU A 183 21.08 7.20 -0.78
N VAL A 184 20.36 8.28 -1.02
CA VAL A 184 19.98 8.77 -2.36
C VAL A 184 21.13 9.59 -2.94
N GLU A 185 21.52 9.35 -4.19
CA GLU A 185 22.53 10.17 -4.85
C GLU A 185 21.92 11.53 -5.21
N THR A 186 22.53 12.61 -4.70
CA THR A 186 22.14 13.99 -5.01
C THR A 186 23.31 14.74 -5.63
N ALA A 187 23.04 15.94 -6.17
CA ALA A 187 24.08 16.79 -6.76
C ALA A 187 25.23 17.15 -5.78
N ILE A 188 24.97 17.09 -4.47
CA ILE A 188 25.95 17.41 -3.42
C ILE A 188 26.52 16.16 -2.73
N GLY A 189 26.24 14.98 -3.28
CA GLY A 189 26.67 13.68 -2.75
C GLY A 189 25.53 12.86 -2.13
N PRO A 190 25.80 11.65 -1.63
CA PRO A 190 24.76 10.79 -1.08
C PRO A 190 24.14 11.38 0.20
N GLN A 191 22.81 11.44 0.26
CA GLN A 191 22.06 11.91 1.42
C GLN A 191 21.01 10.89 1.84
N SER A 192 20.78 10.74 3.14
CA SER A 192 19.72 9.88 3.64
C SER A 192 18.35 10.38 3.18
N ILE A 193 17.51 9.47 2.68
CA ILE A 193 16.22 9.78 2.07
C ILE A 193 15.31 10.64 2.97
N GLU A 194 15.38 10.45 4.29
CA GLU A 194 14.60 11.21 5.27
C GLU A 194 15.04 12.66 5.48
N THR A 195 16.23 13.02 4.97
CA THR A 195 16.79 14.38 5.11
C THR A 195 16.59 15.23 3.86
N LEU A 196 16.15 14.61 2.76
CA LEU A 196 15.91 15.30 1.50
C LEU A 196 14.77 16.32 1.65
N LYS A 197 14.96 17.49 1.04
CA LYS A 197 13.99 18.59 1.04
C LYS A 197 13.59 18.92 -0.38
N THR A 198 12.37 19.44 -0.54
CA THR A 198 11.89 19.98 -1.81
C THR A 198 12.93 20.95 -2.41
N GLY A 199 13.14 20.83 -3.72
CA GLY A 199 14.16 21.56 -4.48
C GLY A 199 15.53 20.90 -4.52
N ALA A 200 15.78 19.83 -3.74
CA ALA A 200 17.02 19.07 -3.85
C ALA A 200 17.17 18.46 -5.26
N GLU A 201 18.38 18.53 -5.82
CA GLU A 201 18.69 17.92 -7.10
C GLU A 201 19.09 16.45 -6.91
N ILE A 202 18.26 15.55 -7.42
CA ILE A 202 18.42 14.10 -7.33
C ILE A 202 19.05 13.58 -8.61
N VAL A 203 20.03 12.68 -8.48
CA VAL A 203 20.68 12.03 -9.61
C VAL A 203 19.81 10.86 -10.10
N THR A 204 19.43 10.90 -11.37
CA THR A 204 18.63 9.87 -12.05
C THR A 204 19.49 8.64 -12.37
N SER A 205 18.84 7.54 -12.75
CA SER A 205 19.50 6.33 -13.28
C SER A 205 20.45 6.64 -14.44
N SER A 206 20.04 7.51 -15.38
CA SER A 206 20.84 7.96 -16.52
C SER A 206 22.00 8.90 -16.14
N GLY A 207 22.07 9.34 -14.88
CA GLY A 207 23.10 10.27 -14.39
C GLY A 207 22.77 11.74 -14.61
N THR A 208 21.60 12.06 -15.16
CA THR A 208 21.06 13.42 -15.20
C THR A 208 20.59 13.85 -13.81
N LYS A 209 20.23 15.13 -13.66
CA LYS A 209 19.70 15.67 -12.41
C LYS A 209 18.26 16.12 -12.61
N THR A 210 17.40 15.83 -11.65
CA THR A 210 16.02 16.31 -11.62
C THR A 210 15.68 16.82 -10.21
N ARG A 211 14.72 17.75 -10.11
CA ARG A 211 14.37 18.35 -8.82
C ARG A 211 13.39 17.48 -8.06
N LEU A 212 13.60 17.36 -6.75
CA LEU A 212 12.64 16.80 -5.82
C LEU A 212 11.48 17.78 -5.62
N LEU A 213 10.27 17.42 -6.06
CA LEU A 213 9.06 18.20 -5.81
C LEU A 213 8.56 17.94 -4.38
N ALA A 214 8.53 16.67 -3.95
CA ALA A 214 8.11 16.30 -2.60
C ALA A 214 8.61 14.92 -2.17
N GLY A 215 8.74 14.74 -0.85
CA GLY A 215 8.91 13.43 -0.23
C GLY A 215 7.60 12.97 0.40
N ILE A 216 7.03 11.88 -0.10
CA ILE A 216 5.89 11.20 0.52
C ILE A 216 6.42 10.37 1.69
N VAL A 217 5.87 10.59 2.88
CA VAL A 217 6.18 9.80 4.08
C VAL A 217 4.93 9.05 4.50
N SER A 218 5.02 7.72 4.56
CA SER A 218 3.91 6.85 4.99
C SER A 218 4.30 6.05 6.22
N TYR A 219 3.35 5.91 7.14
CA TYR A 219 3.47 5.04 8.31
C TYR A 219 2.39 3.96 8.20
N MET A 220 2.82 2.75 7.85
CA MET A 220 1.90 1.63 7.57
C MET A 220 2.22 0.45 8.49
N PRO A 221 1.24 -0.43 8.78
CA PRO A 221 1.50 -1.70 9.42
C PRO A 221 2.55 -2.48 8.63
N ALA A 222 3.44 -3.18 9.33
CA ALA A 222 4.51 -3.98 8.74
C ALA A 222 4.23 -5.48 8.94
N ILE A 223 3.08 -5.93 8.47
CA ILE A 223 2.59 -7.31 8.59
C ILE A 223 2.19 -7.86 7.21
N GLY A 224 2.38 -9.16 6.98
CA GLY A 224 2.05 -9.83 5.72
C GLY A 224 2.62 -9.13 4.49
N SER A 225 1.77 -8.90 3.48
CA SER A 225 2.11 -8.22 2.23
C SER A 225 2.41 -6.72 2.38
N LEU A 226 2.18 -6.13 3.56
CA LEU A 226 2.61 -4.77 3.88
C LEU A 226 4.01 -4.76 4.53
N ALA A 227 4.55 -5.89 4.97
CA ALA A 227 5.87 -5.90 5.60
C ALA A 227 6.98 -5.55 4.59
N PRO A 228 7.88 -4.59 4.89
CA PRO A 228 9.05 -4.34 4.06
C PRO A 228 9.93 -5.58 3.91
N LEU A 229 10.54 -5.71 2.75
CA LEU A 229 11.53 -6.73 2.43
C LEU A 229 12.92 -6.13 2.53
N ARG A 230 13.81 -6.86 3.22
CA ARG A 230 15.21 -6.49 3.28
C ARG A 230 15.96 -7.00 2.06
N VAL A 231 16.47 -6.08 1.26
CA VAL A 231 17.38 -6.37 0.15
C VAL A 231 18.81 -6.11 0.62
N ARG A 232 19.69 -7.10 0.41
CA ARG A 232 21.10 -7.04 0.82
C ARG A 232 22.02 -7.56 -0.29
N ARG A 233 23.31 -7.27 -0.16
CA ARG A 233 24.33 -7.85 -1.05
C ARG A 233 24.23 -9.39 -1.07
N PRO A 234 24.49 -10.04 -2.22
CA PRO A 234 25.04 -9.47 -3.46
C PRO A 234 23.99 -8.94 -4.47
N PHE A 235 22.84 -8.40 -4.05
CA PHE A 235 21.84 -7.91 -4.99
C PHE A 235 22.36 -6.76 -5.90
N GLN A 236 22.59 -7.03 -7.18
CA GLN A 236 23.09 -6.08 -8.19
C GLN A 236 24.32 -5.29 -7.67
N ASN A 237 24.33 -3.97 -7.89
CA ASN A 237 25.35 -3.04 -7.43
C ASN A 237 25.06 -2.46 -6.04
N LEU A 238 24.19 -3.12 -5.24
CA LEU A 238 23.75 -2.60 -3.96
C LEU A 238 24.92 -2.38 -3.00
N LYS A 239 25.15 -1.12 -2.64
CA LYS A 239 26.22 -0.68 -1.76
C LYS A 239 25.85 -0.78 -0.28
N GLN A 240 24.56 -0.69 0.05
CA GLN A 240 24.01 -0.68 1.40
C GLN A 240 22.74 -1.54 1.47
N THR A 241 22.54 -2.27 2.55
CA THR A 241 21.27 -2.96 2.82
C THR A 241 20.10 -1.98 2.83
N LEU A 242 19.03 -2.29 2.10
CA LEU A 242 17.80 -1.49 2.06
C LEU A 242 16.61 -2.28 2.58
N ASP A 243 15.69 -1.59 3.24
CA ASP A 243 14.34 -2.09 3.49
C ASP A 243 13.43 -1.46 2.44
N LEU A 244 12.84 -2.26 1.55
CA LEU A 244 11.97 -1.81 0.45
C LEU A 244 10.58 -2.37 0.66
N THR A 245 9.54 -1.63 0.31
CA THR A 245 8.21 -2.23 0.31
C THR A 245 8.09 -3.29 -0.78
N PRO A 246 7.22 -4.30 -0.61
CA PRO A 246 7.12 -5.44 -1.53
C PRO A 246 6.94 -5.06 -3.01
N ARG A 247 6.24 -3.94 -3.29
CA ARG A 247 5.92 -3.47 -4.65
C ARG A 247 6.72 -2.23 -5.08
N CYS A 248 7.76 -1.86 -4.33
CA CYS A 248 8.70 -0.83 -4.75
C CYS A 248 9.41 -1.28 -6.04
N GLU A 249 9.42 -0.46 -7.09
CA GLU A 249 9.98 -0.87 -8.38
C GLU A 249 11.47 -0.54 -8.45
N ILE A 250 12.30 -1.58 -8.59
CA ILE A 250 13.75 -1.47 -8.77
C ILE A 250 14.05 -1.58 -10.26
N LEU A 251 14.66 -0.54 -10.82
CA LEU A 251 15.14 -0.57 -12.20
C LEU A 251 16.33 -1.54 -12.28
N THR A 252 16.24 -2.48 -13.21
CA THR A 252 17.24 -3.49 -13.49
C THR A 252 17.66 -3.37 -14.94
N GLU A 253 18.97 -3.30 -15.15
CA GLU A 253 19.58 -3.04 -16.45
C GLU A 253 20.51 -4.20 -16.83
N GLY A 254 20.93 -4.21 -18.10
CA GLY A 254 22.00 -5.06 -18.61
C GLY A 254 21.57 -6.01 -19.73
N VAL A 255 22.54 -6.81 -20.19
CA VAL A 255 22.41 -7.65 -21.39
C VAL A 255 21.23 -8.64 -21.28
N ASP A 256 20.97 -9.18 -20.09
CA ASP A 256 19.86 -10.11 -19.88
C ASP A 256 18.49 -9.45 -20.11
N ALA A 257 18.33 -8.17 -19.75
CA ALA A 257 17.08 -7.45 -19.98
C ALA A 257 16.84 -7.26 -21.48
N ALA A 258 17.88 -6.84 -22.21
CA ALA A 258 17.82 -6.68 -23.66
C ALA A 258 17.57 -8.02 -24.38
N TYR A 259 18.20 -9.10 -23.91
CA TYR A 259 18.07 -10.43 -24.50
C TYR A 259 16.70 -11.07 -24.22
N LEU A 260 16.22 -11.03 -22.98
CA LEU A 260 14.99 -11.71 -22.57
C LEU A 260 13.72 -10.92 -22.91
N PHE A 261 13.79 -9.58 -22.88
CA PHE A 261 12.60 -8.71 -22.97
C PHE A 261 12.67 -7.69 -24.11
N GLY A 262 13.79 -7.60 -24.84
CA GLY A 262 13.94 -6.67 -25.96
C GLY A 262 14.01 -5.19 -25.55
N VAL A 263 14.23 -4.91 -24.25
CA VAL A 263 14.31 -3.56 -23.69
C VAL A 263 15.59 -3.40 -22.87
N GLU A 264 16.14 -2.19 -22.84
CA GLU A 264 17.40 -1.92 -22.12
C GLU A 264 17.25 -2.03 -20.59
N HIS A 265 16.04 -1.73 -20.08
CA HIS A 265 15.75 -1.64 -18.66
C HIS A 265 14.39 -2.23 -18.35
N VAL A 266 14.28 -2.94 -17.23
CA VAL A 266 13.04 -3.50 -16.70
C VAL A 266 12.91 -3.19 -15.21
N ALA A 267 11.69 -3.03 -14.72
CA ALA A 267 11.43 -2.86 -13.30
C ALA A 267 11.13 -4.21 -12.64
N VAL A 268 11.73 -4.47 -11.47
CA VAL A 268 11.51 -5.68 -10.68
C VAL A 268 11.05 -5.29 -9.28
N LYS A 269 10.08 -6.02 -8.75
CA LYS A 269 9.53 -5.82 -7.40
C LYS A 269 10.23 -6.72 -6.37
N PRO A 270 10.62 -6.22 -5.18
CA PRO A 270 11.22 -7.00 -4.10
C PRO A 270 10.47 -8.29 -3.76
N MET A 271 9.14 -8.30 -3.83
CA MET A 271 8.34 -9.50 -3.58
C MET A 271 8.63 -10.66 -4.54
N HIS A 272 9.04 -10.36 -5.78
CA HIS A 272 9.44 -11.39 -6.75
C HIS A 272 10.87 -11.90 -6.49
N LEU A 273 11.65 -11.15 -5.72
CA LEU A 273 13.04 -11.49 -5.37
C LEU A 273 13.16 -12.39 -4.14
N VAL A 274 12.09 -12.54 -3.36
CA VAL A 274 12.08 -13.30 -2.09
C VAL A 274 12.81 -14.66 -2.18
N PRO A 275 12.64 -15.50 -3.23
CA PRO A 275 13.36 -16.76 -3.34
C PRO A 275 14.90 -16.64 -3.35
N PHE A 276 15.42 -15.49 -3.79
CA PHE A 276 16.85 -15.19 -3.91
C PHE A 276 17.37 -14.32 -2.76
N LEU A 277 16.46 -13.72 -1.98
CA LEU A 277 16.84 -12.93 -0.82
C LEU A 277 17.22 -13.87 0.32
N PRO A 278 18.36 -13.64 0.98
CA PRO A 278 18.76 -14.53 2.05
C PRO A 278 17.77 -14.53 3.21
N SER A 279 17.48 -15.71 3.74
CA SER A 279 16.56 -15.90 4.86
C SER A 279 17.13 -15.31 6.15
N ALA A 280 17.00 -14.00 6.33
CA ALA A 280 17.34 -13.33 7.58
C ALA A 280 16.06 -13.03 8.37
N ASN A 281 15.86 -13.75 9.47
CA ASN A 281 14.81 -13.46 10.43
C ASN A 281 15.11 -12.14 11.16
N ARG A 282 14.77 -10.99 10.56
CA ARG A 282 14.59 -9.76 11.35
C ARG A 282 13.18 -9.74 11.91
N ARG A 283 13.05 -9.51 13.22
CA ARG A 283 11.82 -8.97 13.80
C ARG A 283 11.70 -7.52 13.34
N LEU A 284 10.99 -7.30 12.24
CA LEU A 284 10.53 -5.96 11.88
C LEU A 284 9.59 -5.48 12.99
N GLY A 285 9.64 -4.19 13.32
CA GLY A 285 8.62 -3.60 14.19
C GLY A 285 7.24 -3.73 13.53
N LEU A 286 6.16 -3.58 14.29
CA LEU A 286 4.79 -3.68 13.75
C LEU A 286 4.42 -2.51 12.82
N MET A 287 5.24 -1.48 12.79
CA MET A 287 5.10 -0.29 11.96
C MET A 287 6.30 -0.12 11.04
N SER A 288 6.03 0.33 9.82
CA SER A 288 7.03 0.68 8.82
C SER A 288 6.84 2.13 8.40
N LYS A 289 7.91 2.92 8.58
CA LYS A 289 8.04 4.25 7.99
C LYS A 289 8.69 4.12 6.62
N ARG A 290 8.06 4.71 5.61
CA ARG A 290 8.40 4.54 4.19
C ARG A 290 8.47 5.89 3.51
N TYR A 291 9.40 6.03 2.58
CA TYR A 291 9.68 7.24 1.84
C TYR A 291 9.56 6.98 0.34
N ARG A 292 8.82 7.84 -0.36
CA ARG A 292 8.72 7.83 -1.82
C ARG A 292 8.95 9.24 -2.35
N LEU A 293 9.78 9.37 -3.37
CA LEU A 293 10.13 10.68 -3.94
C LEU A 293 9.22 11.00 -5.13
N VAL A 294 8.76 12.24 -5.20
CA VAL A 294 8.08 12.83 -6.37
C VAL A 294 9.07 13.75 -7.05
N LEU A 295 9.44 13.43 -8.28
CA LEU A 295 10.45 14.17 -9.04
C LEU A 295 9.77 15.00 -10.14
N GLU A 296 10.38 16.11 -10.51
CA GLU A 296 9.91 16.98 -11.61
C GLU A 296 9.83 16.20 -12.92
N GLU A 297 10.87 15.39 -13.18
CA GLU A 297 10.82 14.34 -14.19
C GLU A 297 10.73 12.98 -13.48
N PRO A 298 9.66 12.18 -13.70
CA PRO A 298 9.40 10.95 -12.96
C PRO A 298 10.32 9.78 -13.40
N GLN A 299 11.61 10.04 -13.55
CA GLN A 299 12.63 9.05 -13.88
C GLN A 299 13.04 8.24 -12.65
N PRO A 300 13.49 6.98 -12.83
CA PRO A 300 14.14 6.24 -11.75
C PRO A 300 15.39 6.97 -11.24
N PHE A 301 15.61 6.96 -9.94
CA PHE A 301 16.73 7.66 -9.28
C PHE A 301 17.68 6.69 -8.60
N ARG A 302 18.94 7.11 -8.42
CA ARG A 302 19.98 6.27 -7.82
C ARG A 302 19.91 6.32 -6.29
N VAL A 303 19.93 5.14 -5.67
CA VAL A 303 19.88 4.94 -4.22
C VAL A 303 20.72 3.74 -3.84
N ALA A 304 21.70 3.95 -2.95
CA ALA A 304 22.60 2.91 -2.45
C ALA A 304 23.21 2.03 -3.56
N GLY A 305 23.53 2.58 -4.74
CA GLY A 305 24.12 1.86 -5.87
C GLY A 305 23.15 1.09 -6.78
N ILE A 306 21.84 1.09 -6.50
CA ILE A 306 20.80 0.62 -7.43
C ILE A 306 19.94 1.80 -7.90
N SER A 307 18.97 1.55 -8.79
CA SER A 307 17.98 2.53 -9.22
C SER A 307 16.57 2.12 -8.85
N VAL A 308 15.75 3.08 -8.38
CA VAL A 308 14.37 2.86 -7.95
C VAL A 308 13.45 3.86 -8.64
N CYS A 309 12.28 3.42 -9.08
CA CYS A 309 11.29 4.28 -9.72
C CYS A 309 10.73 5.32 -8.74
N ALA A 310 10.62 6.57 -9.20
CA ALA A 310 9.95 7.63 -8.45
C ALA A 310 8.43 7.41 -8.35
N ALA A 311 7.73 8.26 -7.61
CA ALA A 311 6.29 8.40 -7.78
C ALA A 311 5.99 9.05 -9.14
N GLY A 312 5.35 8.31 -10.03
CA GLY A 312 4.94 8.80 -11.35
C GLY A 312 3.74 8.02 -11.83
N HIS A 313 2.60 8.14 -11.15
CA HIS A 313 1.36 7.50 -11.61
C HIS A 313 0.46 8.52 -12.30
N ARG A 314 -0.49 8.05 -13.13
CA ARG A 314 -1.57 8.88 -13.64
C ARG A 314 -2.33 9.48 -12.46
N HIS A 315 -2.08 10.75 -12.19
CA HIS A 315 -2.86 11.51 -11.26
C HIS A 315 -4.22 11.78 -11.89
N ASP A 316 -5.29 11.41 -11.19
CA ASP A 316 -6.64 11.80 -11.54
C ASP A 316 -7.06 12.95 -10.62
N SER A 317 -7.42 14.09 -11.22
CA SER A 317 -7.93 15.25 -10.50
C SER A 317 -9.10 14.91 -9.58
N ALA A 318 -9.94 13.93 -9.95
CA ALA A 318 -11.09 13.52 -9.15
C ALA A 318 -10.69 12.81 -7.85
N THR A 319 -9.53 12.16 -7.83
CA THR A 319 -9.04 11.42 -6.65
C THR A 319 -7.97 12.19 -5.86
N HIS A 320 -7.34 13.20 -6.46
CA HIS A 320 -6.19 13.93 -5.93
C HIS A 320 -6.30 14.32 -4.46
N GLY A 321 -7.42 14.94 -4.08
CA GLY A 321 -7.66 15.44 -2.72
C GLY A 321 -7.71 14.38 -1.62
N LEU A 322 -7.79 13.09 -2.00
CA LEU A 322 -7.82 11.96 -1.07
C LEU A 322 -6.50 11.20 -1.01
N THR A 323 -5.54 11.56 -1.87
CA THR A 323 -4.26 10.87 -1.97
C THR A 323 -3.23 11.42 -0.99
N ARG A 324 -2.12 10.70 -0.81
CA ARG A 324 -0.94 11.20 -0.09
C ARG A 324 -0.32 12.45 -0.73
N LEU A 325 -0.69 12.78 -1.96
CA LEU A 325 -0.22 13.95 -2.71
C LEU A 325 -1.15 15.15 -2.63
N ALA A 326 -2.26 15.07 -1.89
CA ALA A 326 -3.24 16.17 -1.77
C ALA A 326 -2.64 17.50 -1.27
N HIS A 327 -1.46 17.46 -0.64
CA HIS A 327 -0.72 18.64 -0.18
C HIS A 327 -0.01 19.40 -1.31
N LEU A 328 0.12 18.81 -2.49
CA LEU A 328 0.66 19.45 -3.68
C LEU A 328 -0.47 19.93 -4.60
N PRO A 329 -0.30 21.05 -5.32
CA PRO A 329 -1.20 21.41 -6.41
C PRO A 329 -1.22 20.31 -7.47
N TYR A 330 -2.42 19.92 -7.92
CA TYR A 330 -2.57 18.89 -8.96
C TYR A 330 -1.78 19.22 -10.22
N ASP A 331 -1.79 20.49 -10.64
CA ASP A 331 -1.09 20.95 -11.85
C ASP A 331 0.44 20.93 -11.74
N SER A 332 0.99 20.82 -10.52
CA SER A 332 2.44 20.65 -10.31
C SER A 332 2.89 19.20 -10.32
N LEU A 333 1.96 18.24 -10.35
CA LEU A 333 2.31 16.83 -10.36
C LEU A 333 2.79 16.42 -11.76
N PRO A 334 3.87 15.62 -11.84
CA PRO A 334 4.37 15.16 -13.12
C PRO A 334 3.30 14.32 -13.83
N ARG A 335 2.99 14.67 -15.08
CA ARG A 335 2.16 13.84 -15.95
C ARG A 335 3.07 12.83 -16.63
N ASN A 336 2.72 11.55 -16.57
CA ASN A 336 3.46 10.52 -17.29
C ASN A 336 3.22 10.64 -18.79
N ASP A 337 4.13 11.33 -19.47
CA ASP A 337 4.23 11.29 -20.92
C ASP A 337 5.31 10.27 -21.32
N THR A 338 4.84 9.05 -21.65
CA THR A 338 5.42 8.21 -22.71
C THR A 338 6.81 7.57 -22.53
N THR A 339 7.05 6.85 -21.44
CA THR A 339 7.74 5.53 -21.50
C THR A 339 7.55 4.78 -20.18
N ALA A 340 6.46 4.01 -20.08
CA ALA A 340 6.28 3.11 -18.94
C ALA A 340 7.44 2.11 -18.95
N THR A 341 8.25 2.09 -17.89
CA THR A 341 9.23 1.03 -17.68
C THR A 341 8.47 -0.30 -17.61
N MET A 342 8.91 -1.30 -18.37
CA MET A 342 8.29 -2.63 -18.32
C MET A 342 8.52 -3.23 -16.94
N THR A 343 7.45 -3.40 -16.17
CA THR A 343 7.50 -4.03 -14.84
C THR A 343 7.27 -5.53 -14.99
N LEU A 344 8.25 -6.31 -14.55
CA LEU A 344 8.24 -7.76 -14.67
C LEU A 344 7.25 -8.42 -13.70
N LEU A 345 6.48 -9.36 -14.23
CA LEU A 345 5.70 -10.32 -13.45
C LEU A 345 6.64 -11.27 -12.70
N ARG A 346 6.07 -12.02 -11.74
CA ARG A 346 6.85 -12.92 -10.87
C ARG A 346 7.71 -13.91 -11.66
N HIS A 347 7.15 -14.58 -12.66
CA HIS A 347 7.88 -15.62 -13.40
C HIS A 347 8.99 -15.03 -14.29
N GLU A 348 8.76 -13.85 -14.86
CA GLU A 348 9.75 -13.09 -15.64
C GLU A 348 10.91 -12.62 -14.75
N ALA A 349 10.59 -12.06 -13.58
CA ALA A 349 11.59 -11.65 -12.60
C ALA A 349 12.43 -12.84 -12.11
N VAL A 350 11.81 -14.00 -11.87
CA VAL A 350 12.53 -15.23 -11.52
C VAL A 350 13.45 -15.69 -12.65
N ALA A 351 12.98 -15.66 -13.90
CA ALA A 351 13.79 -16.03 -15.06
C ALA A 351 15.01 -15.10 -15.24
N LEU A 352 14.83 -13.79 -15.06
CA LEU A 352 15.92 -12.81 -15.12
C LEU A 352 16.97 -13.01 -14.01
N MET A 353 16.52 -13.39 -12.81
CA MET A 353 17.38 -13.45 -11.63
C MET A 353 18.08 -14.80 -11.45
N SER A 354 17.51 -15.89 -11.95
CA SER A 354 18.07 -17.24 -11.77
C SER A 354 19.52 -17.37 -12.22
N PRO A 355 19.94 -16.89 -13.42
CA PRO A 355 21.34 -16.97 -13.84
C PRO A 355 22.32 -16.11 -13.03
N ARG A 356 21.81 -15.14 -12.25
CA ARG A 356 22.62 -14.18 -11.50
C ARG A 356 22.90 -14.59 -10.06
N TYR A 357 22.12 -15.53 -9.50
CA TYR A 357 22.18 -15.93 -8.09
C TYR A 357 22.14 -17.46 -7.85
N LEU A 358 22.05 -18.27 -8.90
CA LEU A 358 22.52 -19.66 -8.91
C LEU A 358 24.02 -19.66 -9.21
#